data_AF-A0ABD5VP39-F1
#
_entry.id   AF-A0ABD5VP39-F1
#
_cell.length_a   1.000
_cell.length_b   1.000
_cell.length_c   1.000
_cell.angle_alpha   90.00
_cell.angle_beta   90.00
_cell.angle_gamma   90.00
#
_symmetry.space_group_name_H-M   'P 1'
#
loop_
_entity.id
_entity.type
_entity.pdbx_description
1 polymer ?
#
loop_
_entity_poly.entity_id
_entity_poly.type
_entity_poly.pdbx_seq_one_letter_code
_entity_poly.pdbx_strand_id
1 'polypeptide(L)' 'MQDVDVHLWVGDQDDVVTYTVAVEDGVFDTQEAIEKASERAQADGYEDVNLKEIEAA' A
#
# COMPACT_ATOMS: atom_id res chain seq x y z
N MET A 1 2.63 -17.68 -1.02
CA MET A 1 2.99 -16.31 -0.63
C MET A 1 3.08 -15.54 -1.92
N GLN A 2 2.22 -14.55 -2.06
CA GLN A 2 2.18 -13.66 -3.22
C GLN A 2 2.59 -12.27 -2.75
N ASP A 3 3.39 -11.59 -3.54
CA ASP A 3 3.74 -10.20 -3.29
C ASP A 3 2.75 -9.33 -4.06
N VAL A 4 2.28 -8.26 -3.40
CA VAL A 4 1.38 -7.28 -4.01
C VAL A 4 1.97 -5.90 -3.84
N ASP A 5 1.89 -5.10 -4.89
CA ASP A 5 2.30 -3.71 -4.88
C ASP A 5 1.09 -2.84 -4.58
N VAL A 6 1.18 -2.11 -3.46
CA VAL A 6 0.17 -1.15 -3.04
C VAL A 6 0.64 0.24 -3.42
N HIS A 7 -0.09 0.88 -4.33
CA HIS A 7 0.14 2.25 -4.75
C HIS A 7 -0.70 3.21 -3.91
N LEU A 8 -0.04 4.14 -3.22
CA LEU A 8 -0.68 5.16 -2.41
C LEU A 8 -0.37 6.54 -2.98
N TRP A 9 -1.42 7.34 -3.17
CA TRP A 9 -1.30 8.78 -3.36
C TRP A 9 -0.85 9.44 -2.07
N VAL A 10 0.06 10.40 -2.15
CA VAL A 10 0.49 11.22 -1.01
C VAL A 10 0.05 12.67 -1.17
N GLY A 11 -0.34 13.31 -0.07
CA GLY A 11 -0.84 14.69 -0.06
C GLY A 11 -2.10 14.86 -0.94
N ASP A 12 -2.12 15.89 -1.77
CA ASP A 12 -3.21 16.19 -2.71
C ASP A 12 -3.23 15.28 -3.96
N GLN A 13 -2.72 14.06 -3.86
CA GLN A 13 -2.57 13.11 -4.99
C GLN A 13 -1.60 13.61 -6.08
N ASP A 14 -0.59 14.39 -5.70
CA ASP A 14 0.44 14.90 -6.61
C ASP A 14 1.54 13.86 -6.88
N ASP A 15 1.79 12.98 -5.91
CA ASP A 15 2.86 11.98 -5.95
C ASP A 15 2.35 10.58 -5.53
N VAL A 16 3.01 9.52 -6.00
CA VAL A 16 2.63 8.12 -5.76
C VAL A 16 3.82 7.37 -5.16
N VAL A 17 3.58 6.75 -4.01
CA VAL A 17 4.51 5.82 -3.38
C VAL A 17 4.01 4.39 -3.53
N THR A 18 4.96 3.46 -3.64
CA THR A 18 4.68 2.04 -3.86
C THR A 18 5.24 1.24 -2.70
N TYR A 19 4.42 0.37 -2.11
CA TYR A 19 4.85 -0.54 -1.06
C TYR A 19 4.51 -1.99 -1.43
N THR A 20 5.55 -2.82 -1.53
CA THR A 20 5.39 -4.26 -1.72
C THR A 20 5.07 -4.93 -0.38
N VAL A 21 3.94 -5.64 -0.34
CA VAL A 21 3.46 -6.38 0.84
C VAL A 21 3.33 -7.86 0.49
N ALA A 22 3.94 -8.72 1.29
CA ALA A 22 3.78 -10.16 1.17
C ALA A 22 2.46 -10.59 1.83
N VAL A 23 1.58 -11.24 1.07
CA VAL A 23 0.33 -11.84 1.55
C VAL A 23 0.43 -13.37 1.56
N GLU A 24 -0.15 -14.01 2.57
CA GLU A 24 -0.22 -15.46 2.65
C GLU A 24 -1.23 -16.03 1.63
N ASP A 25 -0.88 -17.18 1.05
CA ASP A 25 -1.59 -17.77 -0.08
C ASP A 25 -3.03 -18.14 0.30
N GLY A 26 -4.03 -17.48 -0.31
CA GLY A 26 -5.45 -17.85 -0.23
C GLY A 26 -6.37 -16.83 0.44
N VAL A 27 -5.82 -15.83 1.14
CA VAL A 27 -6.59 -14.69 1.64
C VAL A 27 -5.86 -13.41 1.26
N PHE A 28 -6.19 -12.89 0.08
CA PHE A 28 -5.83 -11.51 -0.27
C PHE A 28 -6.73 -10.58 0.55
N ASP A 29 -6.32 -10.30 1.79
CA ASP A 29 -6.92 -9.23 2.58
C ASP A 29 -6.37 -7.91 2.04
N THR A 30 -7.02 -7.42 0.99
CA THR A 30 -6.76 -6.10 0.39
C THR A 30 -6.65 -5.02 1.46
N GLN A 31 -7.51 -5.11 2.49
CA GLN A 31 -7.52 -4.18 3.61
C GLN A 31 -6.23 -4.26 4.44
N GLU A 32 -5.75 -5.46 4.78
CA GLU A 32 -4.49 -5.63 5.50
C GLU A 32 -3.29 -5.09 4.70
N ALA A 33 -3.27 -5.33 3.39
CA ALA A 33 -2.22 -4.81 2.51
C ALA A 33 -2.22 -3.28 2.49
N ILE A 34 -3.40 -2.65 2.39
CA ILE A 34 -3.56 -1.19 2.44
C ILE A 34 -3.13 -0.65 3.80
N GLU A 35 -3.53 -1.28 4.90
CA GLU A 35 -3.16 -0.86 6.26
C GLU A 35 -1.64 -0.91 6.43
N LYS A 36 -1.00 -2.03 6.10
CA LYS A 36 0.47 -2.16 6.16
C LYS A 36 1.20 -1.14 5.30
N ALA A 37 0.71 -0.89 4.08
CA ALA A 37 1.29 0.11 3.19
C ALA A 37 1.11 1.53 3.76
N SER A 38 -0.06 1.84 4.31
CA SER A 38 -0.37 3.15 4.90
C SER A 38 0.45 3.39 6.17
N GLU A 39 0.63 2.37 7.02
CA GLU A 39 1.50 2.44 8.20
C GLU A 39 2.95 2.71 7.82
N ARG A 40 3.46 2.04 6.77
CA ARG A 40 4.81 2.30 6.24
C ARG A 40 4.92 3.73 5.71
N ALA A 41 3.93 4.19 4.95
CA ALA A 41 3.91 5.55 4.43
C ALA A 41 3.93 6.60 5.55
N GLN A 42 3.14 6.40 6.61
CA GLN A 42 3.18 7.27 7.79
C GLN A 42 4.53 7.21 8.51
N ALA A 43 5.15 6.04 8.60
CA ALA A 43 6.49 5.89 9.19
C ALA A 43 7.60 6.59 8.37
N ASP A 44 7.44 6.65 7.04
CA ASP A 44 8.30 7.41 6.13
C ASP A 44 8.04 8.94 6.19
N GLY A 45 6.95 9.36 6.84
CA GLY A 45 6.60 10.77 7.05
C GLY A 45 5.48 11.30 6.15
N TYR A 46 4.75 10.43 5.45
CA TYR A 46 3.57 10.81 4.67
C TYR A 46 2.33 10.87 5.58
N GLU A 47 1.89 12.08 5.94
CA GLU A 47 0.77 12.31 6.86
C GLU A 47 -0.60 12.01 6.22
N ASP A 48 -0.76 12.35 4.94
CA ASP A 48 -1.97 12.12 4.16
C ASP A 48 -1.69 11.13 3.04
N VAL A 49 -2.25 9.93 3.15
CA VAL A 49 -2.14 8.89 2.12
C VAL A 49 -3.49 8.33 1.74
N ASN A 50 -3.70 8.08 0.45
CA ASN A 50 -4.94 7.51 -0.09
C ASN A 50 -4.62 6.37 -1.05
N LEU A 51 -5.44 5.33 -1.03
CA LEU A 51 -5.28 4.23 -1.97
C LEU A 51 -5.47 4.71 -3.41
N LYS A 52 -4.48 4.42 -4.27
CA LYS A 52 -4.60 4.58 -5.72
C LYS A 52 -5.07 3.28 -6.36
N GLU A 53 -4.26 2.23 -6.23
CA GLU A 53 -4.49 0.93 -6.84
C GLU A 53 -3.64 -0.15 -6.14
N ILE A 54 -3.97 -1.41 -6.38
CA ILE A 54 -3.21 -2.56 -5.88
C ILE A 54 -3.04 -3.54 -7.02
N GLU A 55 -1.81 -3.96 -7.21
CA GLU A 55 -1.43 -4.84 -8.31
C GLU A 55 -0.69 -6.06 -7.74
N ALA A 56 -0.75 -7.18 -8.44
CA ALA A 56 0.14 -8.29 -8.12
C ALA A 56 1.55 -7.95 -8.61
N ALA A 57 2.55 -8.14 -7.75
CA ALA A 57 3.95 -7.86 -8.05
C ALA A 57 4.60 -8.95 -8.94
#